data_AF-A0A1G9B0Z0-F1
#
_entry.id   AF-A0A1G9B0Z0-F1
#
_cell.length_a   1.000
_cell.length_b   1.000
_cell.length_c   1.000
_cell.angle_alpha   90.00
_cell.angle_beta   90.00
_cell.angle_gamma   90.00
#
_symmetry.space_group_name_H-M   'P 1'
#
loop_
_entity.id
_entity.type
_entity.pdbx_description
1 polymer ?
#
loop_
_entity_poly.entity_id
_entity_poly.type
_entity_poly.pdbx_seq_one_letter_code
_entity_poly.pdbx_strand_id
1 'polypeptide(L)' 'MAQPKKKTSKSRRNMRRSHDHVETPNILFCDCGEPIIAHRACSSCGTYKGRQVITSEDA' A
#
# COMPACT_ATOMS: atom_id res chain seq x y z
N MET A 1 22.04 22.07 -24.71
CA MET A 1 21.25 21.11 -23.90
C MET A 1 20.93 19.90 -24.74
N ALA A 2 21.00 18.68 -24.19
CA ALA A 2 20.69 17.47 -24.96
C ALA A 2 19.18 17.36 -25.22
N GLN A 3 18.79 17.13 -26.47
CA GLN A 3 17.41 16.95 -26.89
C GLN A 3 17.22 15.58 -27.55
N PRO A 4 16.05 14.93 -27.39
CA PRO A 4 15.77 13.69 -28.08
C PRO A 4 15.69 13.92 -29.59
N LYS A 5 16.49 13.18 -30.37
CA LYS A 5 16.52 13.30 -31.85
C LYS A 5 15.19 12.89 -32.51
N LYS A 6 14.43 11.97 -31.88
CA LYS A 6 13.15 11.46 -32.38
C LYS A 6 12.17 11.26 -31.23
N LYS A 7 10.87 11.30 -31.55
CA LYS A 7 9.79 10.93 -30.62
C LYS A 7 9.89 9.44 -30.27
N THR A 8 9.78 9.12 -28.98
CA THR A 8 9.64 7.73 -28.53
C THR A 8 8.31 7.15 -29.00
N SER A 9 8.33 5.99 -29.65
CA SER A 9 7.11 5.32 -30.12
C SER A 9 6.19 4.92 -28.97
N LYS A 10 4.88 4.78 -29.24
CA LYS A 10 3.89 4.35 -28.23
C LYS A 10 4.28 3.02 -27.59
N SER A 11 4.71 2.05 -28.40
CA SER A 11 5.19 0.74 -27.95
C SER A 11 6.39 0.86 -27.00
N ARG A 12 7.46 1.59 -27.38
CA ARG A 12 8.65 1.77 -26.51
C ARG A 12 8.32 2.47 -25.19
N ARG A 13 7.43 3.48 -25.22
CA ARG A 13 6.97 4.16 -24.00
C ARG A 13 6.21 3.19 -23.10
N ASN A 14 5.31 2.38 -23.64
CA ASN A 14 4.49 1.46 -22.86
C ASN A 14 5.31 0.29 -22.31
N MET A 15 6.26 -0.25 -23.09
CA MET A 15 7.21 -1.27 -22.61
C MET A 15 8.07 -0.75 -21.46
N ARG A 16 8.51 0.52 -21.51
CA ARG A 16 9.24 1.12 -20.38
C ARG A 16 8.36 1.21 -19.13
N ARG A 17 7.06 1.50 -19.28
CA ARG A 17 6.09 1.63 -18.18
C ARG A 17 5.48 0.30 -17.72
N SER A 18 5.93 -0.85 -18.26
CA SER A 18 5.34 -2.15 -17.89
C SER A 18 5.55 -2.50 -16.42
N HIS A 19 6.58 -1.94 -15.80
CA HIS A 19 6.92 -2.16 -14.40
C HIS A 19 6.38 -1.06 -13.47
N ASP A 20 5.82 0.04 -14.02
CA ASP A 20 5.31 1.19 -13.26
C ASP A 20 3.91 0.89 -12.66
N HIS A 21 3.72 -0.31 -12.12
CA HIS A 21 2.51 -0.72 -11.43
C HIS A 21 2.64 -0.48 -9.93
N VAL A 22 1.52 -0.22 -9.27
CA VAL A 22 1.46 -0.07 -7.81
C VAL A 22 1.09 -1.41 -7.22
N GLU A 23 1.84 -1.85 -6.20
CA GLU A 23 1.56 -3.09 -5.49
C GLU A 23 0.33 -2.94 -4.59
N THR A 24 -0.51 -3.98 -4.55
CA THR A 24 -1.64 -4.03 -3.62
C THR A 24 -1.16 -4.42 -2.22
N PRO A 25 -1.57 -3.70 -1.16
CA PRO A 25 -1.20 -4.07 0.19
C PRO A 25 -1.83 -5.40 0.61
N ASN A 26 -1.14 -6.15 1.45
CA ASN A 26 -1.68 -7.37 2.06
C ASN A 26 -2.65 -7.01 3.17
N ILE A 27 -3.94 -7.27 2.93
CA ILE A 27 -5.03 -7.01 3.87
C ILE A 27 -5.41 -8.32 4.57
N LEU A 28 -5.57 -8.25 5.89
CA LEU A 28 -6.10 -9.29 6.75
C LEU A 28 -7.36 -8.76 7.44
N PHE A 29 -8.23 -9.64 7.92
CA PHE A 29 -9.36 -9.23 8.76
C PHE A 29 -8.98 -9.31 10.22
N CYS A 30 -9.32 -8.28 10.98
CA CYS A 30 -9.20 -8.26 12.43
C CYS A 30 -10.39 -9.00 13.08
N ASP A 31 -10.28 -9.33 14.36
CA ASP A 31 -11.34 -9.97 15.15
C ASP A 31 -12.62 -9.12 15.23
N CYS A 32 -12.52 -7.80 15.02
CA CYS A 32 -13.67 -6.89 14.89
C CYS A 32 -14.33 -6.88 13.50
N GLY A 33 -13.77 -7.61 12.53
CA GLY A 33 -14.26 -7.69 11.14
C GLY A 33 -13.71 -6.63 10.19
N GLU A 34 -12.92 -5.66 10.67
CA GLU A 34 -12.34 -4.62 9.82
C GLU A 34 -11.04 -5.05 9.13
N PRO A 35 -10.75 -4.51 7.93
CA PRO A 35 -9.51 -4.78 7.22
C PRO A 35 -8.33 -4.10 7.91
N ILE A 36 -7.27 -4.88 8.14
CA ILE A 36 -6.00 -4.44 8.71
C ILE A 36 -4.84 -4.82 7.82
N ILE A 37 -3.73 -4.08 7.94
CA ILE A 37 -2.47 -4.47 7.31
C ILE A 37 -1.80 -5.50 8.23
N ALA A 38 -1.18 -6.52 7.62
CA ALA A 38 -0.42 -7.51 8.37
C ALA A 38 0.60 -6.87 9.33
N HIS A 39 0.70 -7.43 10.54
CA HIS A 39 1.59 -6.97 11.62
C HIS A 39 1.33 -5.55 12.17
N ARG A 40 0.17 -4.93 11.91
CA ARG A 40 -0.24 -3.68 12.55
C ARG A 40 -1.38 -3.91 13.55
N ALA A 41 -1.45 -3.05 14.57
CA ALA A 41 -2.63 -2.96 15.42
C ALA A 41 -3.82 -2.44 14.61
N CYS A 42 -5.02 -2.92 14.92
CA CYS A 42 -6.23 -2.42 14.30
C CYS A 42 -6.47 -0.96 14.71
N SER A 43 -6.73 -0.09 13.73
CA SER A 43 -7.05 1.34 13.97
C SER A 43 -8.37 1.54 14.70
N SER A 44 -9.30 0.59 14.56
CA SER A 44 -10.65 0.74 15.05
C SER A 44 -10.85 0.12 16.43
N CYS A 45 -10.35 -1.10 16.66
CA CYS A 45 -10.47 -1.76 17.96
C CYS A 45 -9.21 -1.66 18.83
N GLY A 46 -8.10 -1.12 18.30
CA GLY A 46 -6.86 -0.93 19.04
C GLY A 46 -6.17 -2.22 19.49
N THR A 47 -6.61 -3.38 18.98
CA THR A 47 -6.08 -4.68 19.37
C THR A 47 -5.03 -5.20 18.38
N TYR A 48 -4.04 -5.92 18.91
CA TYR A 48 -3.07 -6.70 18.16
C TYR A 48 -2.82 -8.02 18.88
N LYS A 49 -2.99 -9.15 18.19
CA LYS A 49 -2.81 -10.51 18.76
C LYS A 49 -3.59 -10.73 20.07
N GLY A 50 -4.85 -10.28 20.11
CA GLY A 50 -5.73 -10.45 21.28
C GLY A 50 -5.38 -9.58 22.50
N ARG A 51 -4.44 -8.63 22.36
CA ARG A 51 -4.12 -7.64 23.40
C ARG A 51 -4.52 -6.25 22.93
N GLN A 52 -5.11 -5.46 23.81
CA GLN A 52 -5.39 -4.05 23.56
C GLN A 52 -4.08 -3.27 23.69
N VAL A 53 -3.61 -2.70 22.58
CA VAL A 53 -2.31 -2.01 22.50
C VAL A 53 -2.49 -0.49 22.49
N ILE A 54 -3.63 -0.01 21.99
CA ILE A 54 -3.94 1.42 21.92
C ILE A 54 -4.99 1.72 23.00
N THR A 55 -4.59 2.47 24.03
CA THR A 55 -5.50 3.09 25.01
C THR A 55 -5.86 4.49 24.51
N SER A 56 -7.11 4.90 24.71
CA SER A 56 -7.75 6.10 24.12
C SER A 56 -7.15 7.47 24.49
N GLU A 57 -5.93 7.54 25.00
CA GLU A 57 -5.24 8.79 25.39
C GLU A 57 -4.15 9.24 24.40
N ASP A 58 -3.72 8.37 23.46
CA ASP A 58 -2.63 8.64 22.52
C ASP A 58 -3.08 8.65 21.03
N ALA A 59 -4.26 9.19 20.74
CA ALA A 59 -4.80 9.35 19.38
C ALA A 59 -4.93 10.81 18.96
#